data_AF-A0A9Q3J3X2-F1
#
_entry.id   AF-A0A9Q3J3X2-F1
#
_cell.length_a   1.000
_cell.length_b   1.000
_cell.length_c   1.000
_cell.angle_alpha   90.00
_cell.angle_beta   90.00
_cell.angle_gamma   90.00
#
_symmetry.space_group_name_H-M   'P 1'
#
loop_
_entity.id
_entity.type
_entity.pdbx_description
1 polymer ?
#
loop_
_entity_poly.entity_id
_entity_poly.type
_entity_poly.pdbx_seq_one_letter_code
_entity_poly.pdbx_strand_id
1 'polypeptide(L)'
;MSDSSKYAKQKWDEIHKAPEFKVGDLILVSTFAFNNIKGPKKLKDSFSGPFIIKALHGKNEVQVELSWEWENKHPMFPVSLVKHYTSSDKELFPLRNETALEVP
;
A
#
# COMPACT_ATOMS: atom_id res chain seq x y z
N MET A 1 17.62 -26.39 -21.61
CA MET A 1 17.11 -25.70 -20.40
C MET A 1 16.05 -26.60 -19.78
N SER A 2 16.32 -27.11 -18.57
CA SER A 2 15.61 -28.21 -17.91
C SER A 2 14.17 -27.86 -17.52
N ASP A 3 13.24 -28.82 -17.65
CA ASP A 3 11.81 -28.60 -17.40
C ASP A 3 11.50 -28.16 -15.95
N SER A 4 12.38 -28.48 -14.99
CA SER A 4 12.28 -27.98 -13.60
C SER A 4 12.36 -26.45 -13.51
N SER A 5 13.17 -25.80 -14.36
CA SER A 5 13.29 -24.34 -14.39
C SER A 5 12.03 -23.65 -14.94
N LYS A 6 11.35 -24.30 -15.89
CA LYS A 6 10.07 -23.82 -16.44
C LYS A 6 8.94 -23.93 -15.42
N TYR A 7 8.85 -25.06 -14.72
CA TYR A 7 7.86 -25.27 -13.66
C TYR A 7 8.01 -24.23 -12.53
N ALA A 8 9.24 -24.02 -12.05
CA ALA A 8 9.50 -23.02 -11.01
C ALA A 8 9.10 -21.61 -11.44
N LYS A 9 9.42 -21.21 -12.68
CA LYS A 9 9.02 -19.91 -13.23
C LYS A 9 7.50 -19.74 -13.30
N GLN A 10 6.79 -20.74 -13.82
CA GLN A 10 5.32 -20.68 -13.92
C GLN A 10 4.64 -20.55 -12.56
N LYS A 11 5.06 -21.33 -11.55
CA LYS A 11 4.53 -21.19 -10.19
C LYS A 11 4.82 -19.82 -9.59
N TRP A 12 6.00 -19.26 -9.87
CA TRP A 12 6.36 -17.93 -9.39
C TRP A 12 5.49 -16.84 -10.03
N ASP A 13 5.33 -16.87 -11.36
CA ASP A 13 4.51 -15.92 -12.12
C ASP A 13 3.02 -16.00 -11.72
N GLU A 14 2.50 -17.19 -11.42
CA GLU A 14 1.12 -17.39 -10.93
C GLU A 14 0.87 -16.70 -9.58
N ILE A 15 1.84 -16.76 -8.68
CA ILE A 15 1.74 -16.25 -7.30
C ILE A 15 2.04 -14.74 -7.26
N HIS A 16 2.97 -14.26 -8.07
CA HIS A 16 3.45 -12.87 -8.06
C HIS A 16 2.77 -12.03 -9.14
N LYS A 17 1.43 -12.03 -9.16
CA LYS A 17 0.68 -11.11 -10.00
C LYS A 17 0.80 -9.70 -9.44
N ALA A 18 1.22 -8.75 -10.27
CA ALA A 18 1.23 -7.34 -9.91
C ALA A 18 -0.21 -6.90 -9.58
N PRO A 19 -0.44 -6.20 -8.46
CA PRO A 19 -1.75 -5.65 -8.18
C PRO A 19 -2.11 -4.62 -9.25
N GLU A 20 -3.30 -4.72 -9.82
CA GLU A 20 -3.84 -3.68 -10.68
C GLU A 20 -4.48 -2.61 -9.82
N PHE A 21 -3.97 -1.38 -9.91
CA PHE A 21 -4.49 -0.20 -9.24
C PHE A 21 -5.21 0.70 -10.25
N LYS A 22 -6.21 1.45 -9.81
CA LYS A 22 -6.91 2.46 -10.61
C LYS A 22 -6.80 3.84 -9.96
N VAL A 23 -6.90 4.88 -10.80
CA VAL A 23 -7.01 6.26 -10.32
C VAL A 23 -8.32 6.38 -9.52
N GLY A 24 -8.24 6.96 -8.33
CA GLY A 24 -9.35 7.06 -7.38
C GLY A 24 -9.40 5.95 -6.33
N ASP A 25 -8.61 4.88 -6.45
CA ASP A 25 -8.57 3.83 -5.44
C ASP A 25 -7.93 4.34 -4.14
N LEU A 26 -8.45 3.86 -3.01
CA LEU A 26 -7.86 4.05 -1.69
C LEU A 26 -6.76 3.01 -1.46
N ILE A 27 -5.60 3.49 -1.03
CA ILE A 27 -4.44 2.65 -0.83
C ILE A 27 -3.69 2.97 0.47
N LEU A 28 -2.94 1.98 0.93
CA LEU A 28 -2.04 2.06 2.06
C LEU A 28 -0.59 2.07 1.57
N VAL A 29 0.22 2.99 2.07
CA VAL A 29 1.66 3.07 1.75
C VAL A 29 2.45 2.43 2.90
N SER A 30 3.35 1.50 2.58
CA SER A 30 4.18 0.82 3.58
C SER A 30 5.22 1.76 4.17
N THR A 31 5.30 1.82 5.50
CA THR A 31 6.27 2.65 6.22
C THR A 31 7.64 1.96 6.43
N PHE A 32 7.81 0.74 5.91
CA PHE A 32 8.96 -0.11 6.23
C PHE A 32 10.30 0.54 5.85
N ALA A 33 10.37 1.10 4.64
CA ALA A 33 11.55 1.77 4.10
C ALA A 33 11.74 3.23 4.59
N PHE A 34 10.82 3.74 5.41
CA PHE A 34 10.85 5.13 5.84
C PHE A 34 11.49 5.26 7.23
N ASN A 35 12.64 5.93 7.27
CA ASN A 35 13.38 6.23 8.50
C ASN A 35 13.02 7.59 9.12
N ASN A 36 12.31 8.45 8.38
CA ASN A 36 11.99 9.83 8.81
C ASN A 36 10.52 9.97 9.25
N ILE A 37 9.83 8.85 9.52
CA ILE A 37 8.50 8.89 10.13
C ILE A 37 8.68 8.93 11.64
N LYS A 38 7.92 9.81 12.28
CA LYS A 38 8.01 10.06 13.73
C LYS A 38 7.62 8.80 14.51
N GLY A 39 8.47 8.37 15.44
CA GLY A 39 8.16 7.30 16.39
C GLY A 39 9.19 6.16 16.43
N PRO A 40 9.17 5.32 17.49
CA PRO A 40 10.07 4.20 17.63
C PRO A 40 9.72 3.08 16.62
N LYS A 41 10.73 2.50 15.98
CA LYS A 41 10.61 1.49 14.91
C LYS A 41 9.68 0.31 15.22
N LYS A 42 9.47 -0.03 16.50
CA LYS A 42 8.61 -1.15 16.94
C LYS A 42 7.14 -0.77 17.14
N LEU A 43 6.85 0.51 17.38
CA LEU A 43 5.47 1.00 17.58
C LEU A 43 4.94 1.74 16.36
N LYS A 44 5.76 1.91 15.31
CA LYS A 44 5.29 2.51 14.07
C LYS A 44 4.33 1.56 13.36
N ASP A 45 3.24 2.12 12.85
CA ASP A 45 2.36 1.37 11.97
C ASP A 45 3.12 0.95 10.73
N SER A 46 2.94 -0.30 10.29
CA SER A 46 3.62 -0.84 9.11
C SER A 46 3.11 -0.23 7.80
N PHE A 47 1.93 0.40 7.85
CA PHE A 47 1.27 1.06 6.74
C PHE A 47 0.68 2.39 7.22
N SER A 48 0.63 3.37 6.32
CA SER A 48 0.03 4.68 6.54
C SER A 48 -0.95 5.01 5.42
N GLY A 49 -1.87 5.94 5.69
CA GLY A 49 -3.01 6.22 4.82
C GLY A 49 -4.22 5.39 5.21
N PRO A 50 -5.40 5.71 4.69
CA PRO A 50 -5.65 5.60 3.26
C PRO A 50 -5.33 6.88 2.47
N PHE A 51 -4.65 6.71 1.34
CA PHE A 51 -4.38 7.76 0.36
C PHE A 51 -5.12 7.48 -0.94
N ILE A 52 -5.48 8.54 -1.67
CA ILE A 52 -6.16 8.42 -2.96
C ILE A 52 -5.11 8.44 -4.08
N ILE A 53 -5.20 7.50 -5.03
CA ILE A 53 -4.38 7.52 -6.24
C ILE A 53 -4.85 8.65 -7.17
N LYS A 54 -3.97 9.62 -7.44
CA LYS A 54 -4.21 10.69 -8.41
C LYS A 54 -3.86 10.30 -9.84
N ALA A 55 -2.77 9.56 -10.01
CA ALA A 55 -2.30 9.15 -11.33
C ALA A 55 -1.49 7.85 -11.23
N LEU A 56 -1.45 7.11 -12.33
CA LEU A 56 -0.62 5.91 -12.48
C LEU A 56 0.45 6.20 -13.53
N HIS A 57 1.71 6.03 -13.14
CA HIS A 57 2.85 6.25 -14.02
C HIS A 57 3.38 4.89 -14.46
N GLY A 58 2.98 4.48 -15.66
CA GLY A 58 3.29 3.16 -16.20
C GLY A 58 2.70 2.04 -15.34
N LYS A 59 3.44 0.92 -15.23
CA LYS A 59 3.00 -0.28 -14.49
C LYS A 59 3.54 -0.36 -13.05
N ASN A 60 4.49 0.49 -12.70
CA ASN A 60 5.33 0.29 -11.52
C ASN A 60 5.20 1.40 -10.48
N GLU A 61 4.62 2.55 -10.84
CA GLU A 61 4.60 3.73 -9.96
C GLU A 61 3.19 4.30 -9.86
N VAL A 62 2.81 4.67 -8.64
CA VAL A 62 1.53 5.32 -8.32
C VAL A 62 1.80 6.68 -7.72
N GLN A 63 1.08 7.69 -8.19
CA GLN A 63 1.08 9.02 -7.61
C GLN A 63 -0.14 9.18 -6.71
N VAL A 64 0.09 9.62 -5.49
CA VAL A 64 -0.93 9.65 -4.43
C VAL A 64 -1.11 11.06 -3.89
N GLU A 65 -2.29 11.32 -3.37
CA GLU A 65 -2.56 12.51 -2.55
C GLU A 65 -2.03 12.27 -1.14
N LEU A 66 -0.95 12.95 -0.76
CA LEU A 66 -0.40 12.90 0.58
C LEU A 66 -1.07 13.94 1.48
N SER A 67 -1.30 13.58 2.74
CA SER A 67 -1.71 14.51 3.79
C SER A 67 -0.54 15.41 4.22
N TRP A 68 -0.83 16.46 4.98
CA TRP A 68 0.14 17.45 5.45
C TRP A 68 1.31 16.83 6.24
N GLU A 69 1.06 15.75 6.98
CA GLU A 69 2.09 15.00 7.72
C GLU A 69 3.16 14.36 6.82
N TRP A 70 2.81 14.17 5.54
CA TRP A 70 3.63 13.54 4.51
C TRP A 70 4.13 14.52 3.45
N GLU A 71 3.94 15.83 3.60
CA GLU A 71 4.36 16.85 2.63
C GLU A 71 5.85 16.81 2.28
N ASN A 72 6.70 16.42 3.24
CA ASN A 72 8.14 16.28 3.02
C ASN A 72 8.52 15.00 2.22
N LYS A 73 7.54 14.18 1.84
CA LYS A 73 7.73 12.97 1.05
C LYS A 73 7.27 13.17 -0.38
N HIS A 74 8.00 12.53 -1.29
CA HIS A 74 7.62 12.53 -2.69
C HIS A 74 6.30 11.76 -2.85
N PRO A 75 5.30 12.30 -3.58
CA PRO A 75 3.98 11.69 -3.71
C PRO A 75 3.94 10.49 -4.66
N MET A 76 5.08 10.08 -5.23
CA MET A 76 5.17 8.87 -6.05
C MET A 76 5.77 7.72 -5.28
N PHE A 77 5.08 6.58 -5.31
CA PHE A 77 5.48 5.35 -4.65
C PHE A 77 5.50 4.20 -5.65
N PRO A 78 6.45 3.26 -5.53
CA PRO A 78 6.42 2.04 -6.31
C PRO A 78 5.25 1.15 -5.85
N VAL A 79 4.60 0.47 -6.80
CA VAL A 79 3.48 -0.46 -6.61
C VAL A 79 3.79 -1.53 -5.55
N SER A 80 5.05 -1.92 -5.39
CA SER A 80 5.50 -2.89 -4.38
C SER A 80 5.37 -2.41 -2.93
N LEU A 81 5.38 -1.09 -2.71
CA LEU A 81 5.22 -0.49 -1.38
C LEU A 81 3.77 -0.13 -1.06
N VAL A 82 2.84 -0.48 -1.95
CA VAL A 82 1.44 -0.06 -1.86
C VAL A 82 0.53 -1.27 -1.72
N LYS A 83 -0.54 -1.12 -0.93
CA LYS A 83 -1.61 -2.12 -0.79
C LYS A 83 -2.96 -1.47 -0.98
N HIS A 84 -3.93 -2.24 -1.49
CA HIS A 84 -5.32 -1.81 -1.52
C HIS A 84 -5.84 -1.59 -0.10
N TYR A 85 -6.56 -0.49 0.10
CA TYR A 85 -7.29 -0.26 1.34
C TYR A 85 -8.60 -1.05 1.32
N THR A 86 -8.82 -1.87 2.34
CA THR A 86 -10.10 -2.55 2.55
C THR A 86 -10.79 -1.89 3.73
N SER A 87 -11.98 -1.33 3.49
CA SER A 87 -12.79 -0.79 4.57
C SER A 87 -13.14 -1.91 5.55
N SER A 88 -13.18 -1.59 6.85
CA SER A 88 -13.63 -2.57 7.83
C SER A 88 -15.12 -2.80 7.63
N ASP A 89 -15.51 -4.03 7.32
CA ASP A 89 -16.91 -4.38 7.20
C ASP A 89 -17.54 -4.52 8.59
N LYS A 90 -18.60 -3.74 8.85
CA LYS A 90 -19.27 -3.70 10.16
C LYS A 90 -20.01 -4.99 10.46
N GLU A 91 -20.45 -5.70 9.42
CA GLU A 91 -21.16 -6.97 9.57
C GLU A 91 -20.21 -8.10 10.00
N LEU A 92 -19.00 -8.13 9.44
CA LEU A 92 -17.98 -9.14 9.75
C LEU A 92 -17.24 -8.85 11.06
N PHE A 93 -17.10 -7.58 11.45
CA PHE A 93 -16.34 -7.16 12.62
C PHE A 93 -17.12 -6.20 13.53
N PRO A 94 -18.23 -6.66 14.14
CA PRO A 94 -19.14 -5.80 14.91
C PRO A 94 -18.52 -5.21 16.18
N LEU A 95 -17.47 -5.83 16.73
CA LEU A 95 -16.77 -5.35 17.93
C LEU A 95 -15.58 -4.44 17.63
N ARG A 96 -15.29 -4.16 16.35
CA ARG A 96 -14.20 -3.27 15.99
C ARG A 96 -14.69 -1.83 16.13
N ASN A 97 -14.26 -1.17 17.19
CA ASN A 97 -14.46 0.27 17.32
C ASN A 97 -13.69 0.94 16.18
N GLU A 98 -14.41 1.60 15.26
CA GLU A 98 -13.83 2.55 14.32
C GLU A 98 -13.23 3.66 15.18
N THR A 99 -11.93 3.54 15.49
CA THR A 99 -11.20 4.67 16.05
C THR A 99 -11.21 5.66 14.91
N ALA A 100 -12.07 6.68 14.99
CA ALA A 100 -12.08 7.76 14.02
C ALA A 100 -10.64 8.24 13.92
N LEU A 101 -10.03 8.06 12.76
CA LEU A 101 -8.79 8.73 12.44
C LEU A 101 -9.18 10.21 12.43
N GLU A 102 -9.00 10.88 13.56
CA GLU A 102 -9.07 12.33 13.63
C GLU A 102 -8.04 12.83 12.62
N VAL A 103 -8.54 13.29 11.47
CA VAL A 103 -7.77 14.07 10.51
C VAL A 103 -7.61 15.45 11.16
N PRO A 104 -6.41 15.86 11.57
CA PRO A 104 -6.16 17.24 11.98
C PRO A 104 -6.08 18.15 10.75
#